data_AF-A0A1A8RXB7-F1
#
_entry.id   AF-A0A1A8RXB7-F1
#
_cell.length_a   1.000
_cell.length_b   1.000
_cell.length_c   1.000
_cell.angle_alpha   90.00
_cell.angle_beta   90.00
_cell.angle_gamma   90.00
#
_symmetry.space_group_name_H-M   'P 1'
#
loop_
_entity.id
_entity.type
_entity.pdbx_description
1 polymer ?
#
loop_
_entity_poly.entity_id
_entity_poly.type
_entity_poly.pdbx_seq_one_letter_code
_entity_poly.pdbx_strand_id
1 'polypeptide(L)'
;METVMERECSALGGLFQTVIGDMKGGYPVWDDFISKATKLQSQLRTTVVAVAAFLDAFQKVADLATSSRGGTRDIGSALTRMCMRHRSIEARLRQFSLVFLDCLINPLQEQMEEWKRAANTLDKDHAKEYKKARQEIKKRSSDTLKLQKKAKKADVFGRGDLQPQLDSAMQDISDKYLLLEETEKQAVRKALVEERSRFCCFVSMLRPVVDEEMSMLGEITHLQTLTDDLKALTMDPHKLPASSEQVIVDLKGSECTWSYQTPPSSPSTTVSRKSSMCSSLNSVNSSDSRSSGSHCHSPTSHFRYRASSSSSSSVLPQQTPARLSSVSSHDSGFMSQDAFQSKSPSPMPPENLQ
;
A
#
# COMPACT_ATOMS: atom_id res chain seq x y z
N MET A 1 45.43 2.48 33.75
CA MET A 1 44.47 3.56 33.40
C MET A 1 44.46 3.77 31.89
N GLU A 2 45.59 4.12 31.27
CA GLU A 2 45.71 4.32 29.81
C GLU A 2 45.20 3.13 28.96
N THR A 3 45.50 1.89 29.34
CA THR A 3 45.06 0.69 28.61
C THR A 3 43.56 0.40 28.68
N VAL A 4 42.89 0.88 29.73
CA VAL A 4 41.42 0.75 29.89
C VAL A 4 40.73 1.78 29.02
N MET A 5 41.20 3.03 29.07
CA MET A 5 40.68 4.13 28.28
C MET A 5 40.86 3.90 26.77
N GLU A 6 41.97 3.28 26.35
CA GLU A 6 42.20 2.94 24.95
C GLU A 6 41.22 1.85 24.44
N ARG A 7 40.84 0.90 25.30
CA ARG A 7 39.80 -0.10 24.97
C ARG A 7 38.43 0.55 24.83
N GLU A 8 38.07 1.45 25.74
CA GLU A 8 36.79 2.15 25.70
C GLU A 8 36.66 3.04 24.47
N CYS A 9 37.71 3.80 24.13
CA CYS A 9 37.75 4.59 22.89
C CYS A 9 37.61 3.70 21.64
N SER A 10 38.26 2.52 21.63
CA SER A 10 38.17 1.58 20.51
C SER A 10 36.76 1.00 20.36
N ALA A 11 36.09 0.70 21.49
CA ALA A 11 34.71 0.22 21.49
C ALA A 11 33.73 1.28 20.98
N LEU A 12 33.89 2.54 21.42
CA LEU A 12 33.07 3.66 20.97
C LEU A 12 33.28 3.95 19.47
N GLY A 13 34.53 3.96 19.00
CA GLY A 13 34.84 4.13 17.58
C GLY A 13 34.28 2.99 16.72
N GLY A 14 34.31 1.76 17.24
CA GLY A 14 33.67 0.60 16.60
C GLY A 14 32.16 0.78 16.48
N LEU A 15 31.48 1.16 17.56
CA LEU A 15 30.05 1.43 17.57
C LEU A 15 29.66 2.55 16.60
N PHE A 16 30.41 3.65 16.58
CA PHE A 16 30.19 4.74 15.62
C PHE A 16 30.25 4.23 14.17
N GLN A 17 31.27 3.44 13.83
CA GLN A 17 31.44 2.89 12.48
C GLN A 17 30.34 1.88 12.13
N THR A 18 29.86 1.08 13.09
CA THR A 18 28.68 0.21 12.89
C THR A 18 27.45 1.02 12.53
N VAL A 19 27.10 2.05 13.32
CA VAL A 19 25.90 2.87 13.08
C VAL A 19 25.99 3.59 11.73
N ILE A 20 27.16 4.14 11.37
CA ILE A 20 27.38 4.76 10.05
C ILE A 20 27.24 3.72 8.94
N GLY A 21 27.78 2.52 9.14
CA GLY A 21 27.68 1.40 8.21
C GLY A 21 26.23 0.99 7.98
N ASP A 22 25.44 0.84 9.03
CA ASP A 22 24.03 0.46 8.98
C ASP A 22 23.20 1.53 8.25
N MET A 23 23.43 2.81 8.58
CA MET A 23 22.80 3.93 7.88
C MET A 23 23.10 3.95 6.38
N LYS A 24 24.34 3.65 5.97
CA LYS A 24 24.73 3.58 4.55
C LYS A 24 24.23 2.31 3.87
N GLY A 25 24.21 1.19 4.59
CA GLY A 25 23.70 -0.10 4.11
C GLY A 25 22.19 -0.13 3.94
N GLY A 26 21.45 0.77 4.61
CA GLY A 26 20.00 0.88 4.52
C GLY A 26 19.46 1.55 3.25
N TYR A 27 20.28 2.25 2.45
CA TYR A 27 19.77 2.97 1.27
C TYR A 27 18.98 2.12 0.27
N PRO A 28 19.41 0.89 -0.09
CA PRO A 28 18.66 0.04 -1.00
C PRO A 28 17.26 -0.32 -0.47
N VAL A 29 17.07 -0.40 0.84
CA VAL A 29 15.77 -0.69 1.47
C VAL A 29 14.83 0.51 1.28
N TRP A 30 15.33 1.72 1.49
CA TRP A 30 14.56 2.95 1.24
C TRP A 30 14.24 3.14 -0.24
N ASP A 31 15.19 2.87 -1.13
CA ASP A 31 14.97 2.95 -2.59
C ASP A 31 13.92 1.92 -3.05
N ASP A 32 13.96 0.69 -2.55
CA ASP A 32 12.91 -0.30 -2.83
C ASP A 32 11.56 0.16 -2.30
N PHE A 33 11.49 0.66 -1.06
CA PHE A 33 10.26 1.20 -0.48
C PHE A 33 9.64 2.31 -1.35
N ILE A 34 10.44 3.31 -1.76
CA ILE A 34 9.99 4.41 -2.63
C ILE A 34 9.49 3.85 -3.97
N SER A 35 10.19 2.87 -4.55
CA SER A 35 9.81 2.21 -5.80
C SER A 35 8.46 1.48 -5.69
N LYS A 36 8.23 0.74 -4.60
CA LYS A 36 6.95 0.05 -4.36
C LYS A 36 5.83 1.04 -4.08
N ALA A 37 6.09 2.08 -3.29
CA ALA A 37 5.12 3.13 -2.99
C ALA A 37 4.68 3.86 -4.28
N THR A 38 5.62 4.20 -5.16
CA THR A 38 5.32 4.83 -6.45
C THR A 38 4.44 3.95 -7.35
N LYS A 39 4.72 2.64 -7.38
CA LYS A 39 3.89 1.68 -8.13
C LYS A 39 2.48 1.59 -7.55
N LEU A 40 2.36 1.50 -6.22
CA LEU A 40 1.07 1.49 -5.54
C LEU A 40 0.28 2.77 -5.85
N GLN A 41 0.91 3.94 -5.76
CA GLN A 41 0.31 5.23 -6.09
C GLN A 41 -0.22 5.28 -7.53
N SER A 42 0.55 4.75 -8.48
CA SER A 42 0.12 4.67 -9.88
C SER A 42 -1.11 3.77 -10.07
N GLN A 43 -1.18 2.66 -9.34
CA GLN A 43 -2.36 1.79 -9.35
C GLN A 43 -3.56 2.46 -8.69
N LEU A 44 -3.38 3.15 -7.57
CA LEU A 44 -4.46 3.91 -6.91
C LEU A 44 -5.08 4.95 -7.85
N ARG A 45 -4.26 5.71 -8.60
CA ARG A 45 -4.75 6.65 -9.62
C ARG A 45 -5.59 5.95 -10.69
N THR A 46 -5.15 4.78 -11.14
CA THR A 46 -5.87 3.99 -12.14
C THR A 46 -7.20 3.48 -11.58
N THR A 47 -7.20 3.00 -10.33
CA THR A 47 -8.40 2.56 -9.62
C THR A 47 -9.41 3.69 -9.46
N VAL A 48 -8.98 4.90 -9.09
CA VAL A 48 -9.88 6.07 -8.97
C VAL A 48 -10.62 6.33 -10.29
N VAL A 49 -9.91 6.29 -11.43
CA VAL A 49 -10.53 6.47 -12.75
C VAL A 49 -11.52 5.34 -13.07
N ALA A 50 -11.16 4.10 -12.77
CA ALA A 50 -12.04 2.95 -12.99
C ALA A 50 -13.30 3.01 -12.11
N VAL A 51 -13.17 3.42 -10.84
CA VAL A 51 -14.29 3.61 -9.90
C VAL A 51 -15.21 4.71 -10.41
N ALA A 52 -14.69 5.85 -10.85
CA ALA A 52 -15.51 6.93 -11.40
C ALA A 52 -16.35 6.45 -12.60
N ALA A 53 -15.72 5.77 -13.57
CA ALA A 53 -16.42 5.22 -14.73
C ALA A 53 -17.48 4.17 -14.36
N PHE A 54 -17.18 3.32 -13.37
CA PHE A 54 -18.15 2.38 -12.82
C PHE A 54 -19.35 3.09 -12.18
N LEU A 55 -19.11 4.16 -11.40
CA LEU A 55 -20.18 4.92 -10.75
C LEU A 55 -21.06 5.68 -11.73
N ASP A 56 -20.53 6.11 -12.88
CA ASP A 56 -21.34 6.65 -13.96
C ASP A 56 -22.29 5.60 -14.56
N ALA A 57 -21.83 4.35 -14.72
CA ALA A 57 -22.68 3.25 -15.16
C ALA A 57 -23.69 2.85 -14.09
N PHE A 58 -23.29 2.81 -12.82
CA PHE A 58 -24.16 2.55 -11.68
C PHE A 58 -25.31 3.57 -11.63
N GLN A 59 -24.99 4.86 -11.80
CA GLN A 59 -26.01 5.91 -11.76
C GLN A 59 -27.07 5.72 -12.85
N LYS A 60 -26.69 5.29 -14.07
CA LYS A 60 -27.66 4.99 -15.14
C LYS A 60 -28.65 3.89 -14.76
N VAL A 61 -28.21 2.87 -14.02
CA VAL A 61 -29.09 1.82 -13.50
C VAL A 61 -30.05 2.39 -12.45
N ALA A 62 -29.55 3.26 -11.57
CA ALA A 62 -30.36 3.94 -10.58
C ALA A 62 -31.42 4.85 -11.23
N ASP A 63 -31.05 5.58 -12.28
CA ASP A 63 -31.94 6.47 -13.04
C ASP A 63 -33.03 5.68 -13.79
N LEU A 64 -32.66 4.54 -14.38
CA LEU A 64 -33.62 3.63 -15.02
C LEU A 64 -34.69 3.18 -14.03
N ALA A 65 -34.29 2.73 -12.84
CA ALA A 65 -35.22 2.35 -11.78
C ALA A 65 -36.06 3.55 -11.29
N THR A 66 -35.45 4.73 -11.16
CA THR A 66 -36.12 5.97 -10.74
C THR A 66 -37.17 6.44 -11.75
N SER A 67 -36.96 6.18 -13.05
CA SER A 67 -37.94 6.46 -14.10
C SER A 67 -39.10 5.45 -14.18
N SER A 68 -39.03 4.38 -13.39
CA SER A 68 -40.09 3.36 -13.31
C SER A 68 -41.25 3.80 -12.42
N ARG A 69 -42.29 2.96 -12.30
CA ARG A 69 -43.50 3.25 -11.50
C ARG A 69 -43.50 2.45 -10.20
N GLY A 70 -44.28 2.92 -9.22
CA GLY A 70 -44.50 2.22 -7.96
C GLY A 70 -43.22 2.03 -7.15
N GLY A 71 -43.10 0.91 -6.43
CA GLY A 71 -41.97 0.62 -5.54
C GLY A 71 -40.61 0.54 -6.24
N THR A 72 -40.56 0.27 -7.55
CA THR A 72 -39.29 0.29 -8.30
C THR A 72 -38.64 1.68 -8.33
N ARG A 73 -39.45 2.74 -8.30
CA ARG A 73 -38.95 4.12 -8.20
C ARG A 73 -38.23 4.38 -6.88
N ASP A 74 -38.73 3.79 -5.80
CA ASP A 74 -38.17 3.92 -4.45
C ASP A 74 -36.82 3.19 -4.37
N ILE A 75 -36.70 2.02 -5.02
CA ILE A 75 -35.41 1.32 -5.21
C ILE A 75 -34.42 2.20 -5.97
N GLY A 76 -34.83 2.82 -7.08
CA GLY A 76 -33.97 3.73 -7.86
C GLY A 76 -33.47 4.93 -7.04
N SER A 77 -34.34 5.48 -6.19
CA SER A 77 -34.00 6.58 -5.28
C SER A 77 -32.96 6.15 -4.23
N ALA A 78 -33.09 4.94 -3.67
CA ALA A 78 -32.12 4.38 -2.73
C ALA A 78 -30.78 4.06 -3.41
N LEU A 79 -30.80 3.50 -4.63
CA LEU A 79 -29.61 3.27 -5.44
C LEU A 79 -28.87 4.58 -5.75
N THR A 80 -29.59 5.67 -6.06
CA THR A 80 -28.97 6.98 -6.29
C THR A 80 -28.24 7.48 -5.04
N ARG A 81 -28.83 7.34 -3.85
CA ARG A 81 -28.13 7.67 -2.58
C ARG A 81 -26.87 6.82 -2.39
N MET A 82 -26.95 5.53 -2.70
CA MET A 82 -25.80 4.62 -2.65
C MET A 82 -24.68 5.05 -3.59
N CYS A 83 -25.02 5.40 -4.84
CA CYS A 83 -24.07 5.91 -5.83
C CYS A 83 -23.37 7.18 -5.33
N MET A 84 -24.14 8.14 -4.80
CA MET A 84 -23.59 9.38 -4.26
C MET A 84 -22.67 9.15 -3.06
N ARG A 85 -22.96 8.16 -2.20
CA ARG A 85 -22.02 7.78 -1.12
C ARG A 85 -20.73 7.17 -1.65
N HIS A 86 -20.79 6.33 -2.66
CA HIS A 86 -19.59 5.82 -3.30
C HIS A 86 -18.78 6.93 -4.00
N ARG A 87 -19.42 7.98 -4.54
CA ARG A 87 -18.70 9.16 -5.06
C ARG A 87 -17.94 9.91 -3.96
N SER A 88 -18.49 9.98 -2.74
CA SER A 88 -17.77 10.53 -1.57
C SER A 88 -16.50 9.73 -1.26
N ILE A 89 -16.62 8.39 -1.26
CA ILE A 89 -15.49 7.47 -1.04
C ILE A 89 -14.45 7.59 -2.17
N GLU A 90 -14.89 7.70 -3.43
CA GLU A 90 -13.99 7.93 -4.58
C GLU A 90 -13.20 9.24 -4.44
N ALA A 91 -13.85 10.32 -4.00
CA ALA A 91 -13.18 11.59 -3.73
C ALA A 91 -12.11 11.47 -2.63
N ARG A 92 -12.41 10.75 -1.54
CA ARG A 92 -11.43 10.44 -0.48
C ARG A 92 -10.27 9.58 -0.99
N LEU A 93 -10.55 8.56 -1.79
CA LEU A 93 -9.51 7.71 -2.39
C LEU A 93 -8.60 8.52 -3.33
N ARG A 94 -9.18 9.47 -4.09
CA ARG A 94 -8.40 10.41 -4.91
C ARG A 94 -7.50 11.28 -4.03
N GLN A 95 -8.03 11.84 -2.94
CA GLN A 95 -7.26 12.66 -2.02
C GLN A 95 -6.14 11.87 -1.34
N PHE A 96 -6.43 10.66 -0.86
CA PHE A 96 -5.44 9.73 -0.32
C PHE A 96 -4.31 9.47 -1.32
N SER A 97 -4.63 9.21 -2.59
CA SER A 97 -3.63 8.98 -3.64
C SER A 97 -2.73 10.21 -3.90
N LEU A 98 -3.23 11.43 -3.67
CA LEU A 98 -2.45 12.66 -3.77
C LEU A 98 -1.55 12.86 -2.54
N VAL A 99 -2.12 12.75 -1.34
CA VAL A 99 -1.38 12.86 -0.07
C VAL A 99 -0.27 11.81 0.00
N PHE A 100 -0.51 10.58 -0.47
CA PHE A 100 0.50 9.52 -0.52
C PHE A 100 1.70 9.90 -1.42
N LEU A 101 1.46 10.61 -2.52
CA LEU A 101 2.52 11.10 -3.39
C LEU A 101 3.25 12.29 -2.77
N ASP A 102 2.50 13.30 -2.34
CA ASP A 102 3.03 14.63 -2.00
C ASP A 102 3.59 14.71 -0.59
N CYS A 103 3.08 13.89 0.35
CA CYS A 103 3.52 13.91 1.74
C CYS A 103 4.50 12.78 2.09
N LEU A 104 4.51 11.68 1.33
CA LEU A 104 5.39 10.54 1.60
C LEU A 104 6.39 10.27 0.49
N ILE A 105 5.96 10.00 -0.74
CA ILE A 105 6.87 9.54 -1.81
C ILE A 105 7.87 10.62 -2.20
N ASN A 106 7.38 11.80 -2.61
CA ASN A 106 8.26 12.89 -3.07
C ASN A 106 9.19 13.39 -1.95
N PRO A 107 8.69 13.70 -0.73
CA PRO A 107 9.56 14.17 0.34
C PRO A 107 10.61 13.14 0.75
N LEU A 108 10.25 11.85 0.81
CA LEU A 108 11.21 10.80 1.14
C LEU A 108 12.28 10.67 0.06
N GLN A 109 11.90 10.77 -1.22
CA GLN A 109 12.86 10.73 -2.33
C GLN A 109 13.85 11.89 -2.29
N GLU A 110 13.41 13.11 -1.98
CA GLU A 110 14.29 14.27 -1.79
C GLU A 110 15.22 14.09 -0.59
N GLN A 111 14.69 13.57 0.51
CA GLN A 111 15.42 13.38 1.76
C GLN A 111 16.57 12.36 1.65
N MET A 112 16.50 11.41 0.70
CA MET A 112 17.54 10.40 0.49
C MET A 112 18.92 11.00 0.19
N GLU A 113 18.99 12.05 -0.62
CA GLU A 113 20.26 12.70 -0.95
C GLU A 113 20.82 13.51 0.22
N GLU A 114 19.96 14.09 1.06
CA GLU A 114 20.36 14.75 2.30
C GLU A 114 20.92 13.74 3.32
N TRP A 115 20.27 12.59 3.50
CA TRP A 115 20.74 11.54 4.42
C TRP A 115 22.09 10.95 3.99
N LYS A 116 22.31 10.77 2.68
CA LYS A 116 23.62 10.35 2.15
C LYS A 116 24.70 11.38 2.48
N ARG A 117 24.43 12.67 2.26
CA ARG A 117 25.36 13.77 2.58
C ARG A 117 25.65 13.89 4.07
N ALA A 118 24.62 13.80 4.92
CA ALA A 118 24.76 13.87 6.38
C ALA A 118 25.64 12.74 6.92
N ALA A 119 25.38 11.48 6.53
CA ALA A 119 26.18 10.33 6.95
C ALA A 119 27.64 10.44 6.52
N ASN A 120 27.90 10.88 5.27
CA ASN A 120 29.26 11.07 4.77
C ASN A 120 30.00 12.20 5.51
N THR A 121 29.28 13.25 5.89
CA THR A 121 29.85 14.37 6.66
C THR A 121 30.24 13.91 8.07
N LEU A 122 29.33 13.22 8.77
CA LEU A 122 29.61 12.67 10.10
C LEU A 122 30.84 11.75 10.10
N ASP A 123 30.92 10.85 9.13
CA ASP A 123 32.03 9.89 9.00
C ASP A 123 33.36 10.60 8.72
N LYS A 124 33.37 11.57 7.80
CA LYS A 124 34.56 12.36 7.47
C LYS A 124 35.04 13.20 8.66
N ASP A 125 34.12 13.83 9.38
CA ASP A 125 34.43 14.67 10.53
C ASP A 125 34.97 13.82 11.69
N HIS A 126 34.36 12.67 11.97
CA HIS A 126 34.86 11.71 12.96
C HIS A 126 36.27 11.24 12.61
N ALA A 127 36.51 10.79 11.38
CA ALA A 127 37.82 10.31 10.95
C ALA A 127 38.92 11.39 11.08
N LYS A 128 38.57 12.65 10.78
CA LYS A 128 39.49 13.80 10.89
C LYS A 128 39.83 14.11 12.35
N GLU A 129 38.82 14.24 13.21
CA GLU A 129 39.03 14.58 14.62
C GLU A 129 39.70 13.45 15.39
N TYR A 130 39.30 12.20 15.15
CA TYR A 130 39.94 11.02 15.75
C TYR A 130 41.43 10.93 15.40
N LYS A 131 41.78 11.13 14.12
CA LYS A 131 43.17 11.11 13.67
C LYS A 131 43.99 12.22 14.33
N LYS A 132 43.43 13.42 14.45
CA LYS A 132 44.09 14.56 15.09
C LYS A 132 44.34 14.27 16.58
N ALA A 133 43.33 13.81 17.31
CA ALA A 133 43.45 13.47 18.73
C ALA A 133 44.50 12.37 18.98
N ARG A 134 44.49 11.29 18.18
CA ARG A 134 45.51 10.23 18.27
C ARG A 134 46.93 10.73 17.98
N GLN A 135 47.09 11.63 17.01
CA GLN A 135 48.40 12.24 16.72
C GLN A 135 48.90 13.11 17.87
N GLU A 136 48.02 13.90 18.51
CA GLU A 136 48.37 14.69 19.69
C GLU A 136 48.80 13.81 20.87
N ILE A 137 48.04 12.75 21.17
CA ILE A 137 48.38 11.79 22.24
C ILE A 137 49.73 11.14 21.95
N LYS A 138 49.96 10.67 20.71
CA LYS A 138 51.23 10.06 20.30
C LYS A 138 52.42 11.02 20.46
N LYS A 139 52.23 12.30 20.11
CA LYS A 139 53.27 13.33 20.29
C LYS A 139 53.58 13.54 21.77
N ARG A 140 52.56 13.74 22.61
CA ARG A 140 52.71 13.94 24.06
C ARG A 140 53.37 12.72 24.73
N SER A 141 52.92 11.51 24.40
CA SER A 141 53.50 10.26 24.89
C SER A 141 55.00 10.14 24.55
N SER A 142 55.39 10.48 23.32
CA SER A 142 56.80 10.49 22.91
C SER A 142 57.64 11.50 23.70
N ASP A 143 57.11 12.69 23.95
CA ASP A 143 57.81 13.73 24.71
C ASP A 143 57.92 13.39 26.20
N THR A 144 56.88 12.83 26.81
CA THR A 144 56.90 12.32 28.19
C THR A 144 57.89 11.16 28.35
N LEU A 145 58.01 10.27 27.37
CA LEU A 145 59.01 9.20 27.39
C LEU A 145 60.45 9.75 27.36
N LYS A 146 60.71 10.82 26.59
CA LYS A 146 62.01 11.49 26.59
C LYS A 146 62.28 12.16 27.94
N LEU A 147 61.27 12.80 28.53
CA LEU A 147 61.37 13.43 29.84
C LEU A 147 61.64 12.40 30.94
N GLN A 148 60.96 11.26 30.91
CA GLN A 148 61.20 10.14 31.83
C GLN A 148 62.64 9.62 31.76
N LYS A 149 63.20 9.50 30.54
CA LYS A 149 64.62 9.14 30.35
C LYS A 149 65.58 10.21 30.89
N LYS A 150 65.21 11.49 30.80
CA LYS A 150 66.01 12.60 31.37
C LYS A 150 65.93 12.64 32.89
N ALA A 151 64.75 12.47 33.48
CA ALA A 151 64.53 12.43 34.93
C ALA A 151 65.36 11.31 35.58
N LYS A 152 65.33 10.09 35.03
CA LYS A 152 66.16 8.97 35.50
C LYS A 152 67.67 9.26 35.47
N LYS A 153 68.15 10.03 34.47
CA LYS A 153 69.56 10.44 34.42
C LYS A 153 69.87 11.53 35.43
N ALA A 154 69.00 12.54 35.57
CA ALA A 154 69.19 13.64 36.49
C ALA A 154 69.26 13.17 37.95
N ASP A 155 68.45 12.18 38.31
CA ASP A 155 68.42 11.55 39.64
C ASP A 155 69.76 10.85 39.96
N VAL A 156 70.32 10.11 38.99
CA VAL A 156 71.64 9.45 39.13
C VAL A 156 72.81 10.43 39.23
N PHE A 157 72.72 11.60 38.60
CA PHE A 157 73.79 12.61 38.57
C PHE A 157 73.58 13.78 39.53
N GLY A 158 72.59 13.73 40.42
CA GLY A 158 72.29 14.79 41.40
C GLY A 158 71.92 16.15 40.79
N ARG A 159 71.42 16.18 39.55
CA ARG A 159 71.12 17.42 38.81
C ARG A 159 69.63 17.76 38.84
N GLY A 160 69.14 18.26 39.97
CA GLY A 160 67.81 18.87 40.12
C GLY A 160 66.64 17.89 40.04
N ASP A 161 65.49 18.30 40.60
CA ASP A 161 64.27 17.49 40.64
C ASP A 161 63.41 17.70 39.37
N LEU A 162 63.39 16.69 38.50
CA LEU A 162 62.55 16.66 37.28
C LEU A 162 61.23 15.91 37.49
N GLN A 163 60.99 15.37 38.70
CA GLN A 163 59.80 14.58 39.00
C GLN A 163 58.49 15.36 38.80
N PRO A 164 58.36 16.64 39.25
CA PRO A 164 57.12 17.40 39.05
C PRO A 164 56.77 17.63 37.58
N GLN A 165 57.78 17.81 36.71
CA GLN A 165 57.55 17.95 35.26
C GLN A 165 57.10 16.63 34.64
N LEU A 166 57.65 15.51 35.09
CA LEU A 166 57.24 14.18 34.62
C LEU A 166 55.79 13.89 35.02
N ASP A 167 55.43 14.18 36.27
CA ASP A 167 54.07 13.98 36.78
C ASP A 167 53.07 14.85 36.02
N SER A 168 53.39 16.13 35.77
CA SER A 168 52.58 17.01 34.92
C SER A 168 52.44 16.47 33.48
N ALA A 169 53.51 15.96 32.89
CA ALA A 169 53.47 15.43 31.52
C ALA A 169 52.71 14.09 31.42
N MET A 170 52.64 13.32 32.50
CA MET A 170 51.79 12.12 32.60
C MET A 170 50.32 12.47 32.81
N GLN A 171 50.03 13.52 33.59
CA GLN A 171 48.67 14.05 33.73
C GLN A 171 48.14 14.58 32.38
N ASP A 172 48.96 15.33 31.63
CA ASP A 172 48.60 15.82 30.29
C ASP A 172 48.19 14.69 29.34
N ILE A 173 48.85 13.52 29.39
CA ILE A 173 48.48 12.35 28.58
C ILE A 173 47.13 11.80 29.03
N SER A 174 46.94 11.65 30.34
CA SER A 174 45.69 11.16 30.92
C SER A 174 44.50 12.06 30.53
N ASP A 175 44.66 13.38 30.62
CA ASP A 175 43.66 14.36 30.22
C ASP A 175 43.34 14.29 28.72
N LYS A 176 44.35 14.03 27.88
CA LYS A 176 44.16 13.84 26.43
C LYS A 176 43.40 12.57 26.10
N TYR A 177 43.60 11.48 26.85
CA TYR A 177 42.78 10.28 26.70
C TYR A 177 41.34 10.51 27.16
N LEU A 178 41.11 11.25 28.25
CA LEU A 178 39.76 11.59 28.71
C LEU A 178 39.02 12.43 27.67
N LEU A 179 39.71 13.40 27.07
CA LEU A 179 39.16 14.23 26.00
C LEU A 179 38.82 13.40 24.75
N LEU A 180 39.67 12.44 24.39
CA LEU A 180 39.40 11.52 23.28
C LEU A 180 38.15 10.67 23.55
N GLU A 181 38.04 10.11 24.76
CA GLU A 181 36.89 9.30 25.16
C GLU A 181 35.58 10.11 25.06
N GLU A 182 35.56 11.35 25.58
CA GLU A 182 34.36 12.19 25.48
C GLU A 182 34.05 12.59 24.04
N THR A 183 35.08 12.82 23.21
CA THR A 183 34.91 13.09 21.78
C THR A 183 34.28 11.89 21.05
N GLU A 184 34.72 10.67 21.35
CA GLU A 184 34.14 9.44 20.79
C GLU A 184 32.69 9.24 21.27
N LYS A 185 32.40 9.45 22.56
CA LYS A 185 31.02 9.42 23.09
C LYS A 185 30.14 10.42 22.34
N GLN A 186 30.64 11.62 22.09
CA GLN A 186 29.87 12.63 21.37
C GLN A 186 29.68 12.27 19.89
N ALA A 187 30.65 11.65 19.23
CA ALA A 187 30.51 11.16 17.87
C ALA A 187 29.42 10.07 17.79
N VAL A 188 29.43 9.10 18.70
CA VAL A 188 28.40 8.05 18.80
C VAL A 188 27.02 8.67 19.02
N ARG A 189 26.88 9.63 19.96
CA ARG A 189 25.60 10.32 20.19
C ARG A 189 25.08 11.00 18.93
N LYS A 190 25.94 11.69 18.18
CA LYS A 190 25.55 12.33 16.91
C LYS A 190 25.10 11.31 15.87
N ALA A 191 25.81 10.19 15.72
CA ALA A 191 25.43 9.13 14.79
C ALA A 191 24.08 8.48 15.15
N LEU A 192 23.85 8.17 16.42
CA LEU A 192 22.57 7.58 16.87
C LEU A 192 21.40 8.55 16.74
N VAL A 193 21.63 9.85 16.99
CA VAL A 193 20.60 10.88 16.78
C VAL A 193 20.26 11.00 15.30
N GLU A 194 21.27 11.02 14.43
CA GLU A 194 21.08 11.04 12.98
C GLU A 194 20.27 9.82 12.53
N GLU A 195 20.66 8.61 12.92
CA GLU A 195 19.93 7.38 12.60
C GLU A 195 18.46 7.45 13.05
N ARG A 196 18.21 7.78 14.31
CA ARG A 196 16.86 7.93 14.87
C ARG A 196 16.06 9.00 14.14
N SER A 197 16.69 10.10 13.74
CA SER A 197 16.02 11.22 13.07
C SER A 197 15.42 10.81 11.72
N ARG A 198 16.08 9.89 10.98
CA ARG A 198 15.59 9.38 9.69
C ARG A 198 14.24 8.70 9.82
N PHE A 199 14.11 7.81 10.81
CA PHE A 199 12.85 7.13 11.10
C PHE A 199 11.78 8.08 11.63
N CYS A 200 12.15 9.06 12.46
CA CYS A 200 11.21 10.08 12.93
C CYS A 200 10.66 10.94 11.76
N CYS A 201 11.54 11.30 10.82
CA CYS A 201 11.19 12.03 9.61
C CYS A 201 10.24 11.19 8.73
N PHE A 202 10.56 9.92 8.50
CA PHE A 202 9.69 8.98 7.79
C PHE A 202 8.30 8.86 8.43
N VAL A 203 8.22 8.69 9.76
CA VAL A 203 6.94 8.62 10.47
C VAL A 203 6.15 9.94 10.32
N SER A 204 6.84 11.08 10.32
CA SER A 204 6.19 12.39 10.14
C SER A 204 5.60 12.55 8.74
N MET A 205 6.27 12.02 7.71
CA MET A 205 5.77 11.94 6.33
C MET A 205 4.59 10.96 6.19
N LEU A 206 4.59 9.86 6.94
CA LEU A 206 3.56 8.84 6.89
C LEU A 206 2.25 9.25 7.58
N ARG A 207 2.31 10.00 8.68
CA ARG A 207 1.13 10.44 9.44
C ARG A 207 -0.03 11.00 8.59
N PRO A 208 0.17 12.02 7.72
CA PRO A 208 -0.92 12.57 6.92
C PRO A 208 -1.55 11.54 5.96
N VAL A 209 -0.77 10.55 5.50
CA VAL A 209 -1.30 9.46 4.67
C VAL A 209 -2.27 8.60 5.47
N VAL A 210 -1.89 8.22 6.69
CA VAL A 210 -2.73 7.41 7.58
C VAL A 210 -3.97 8.19 8.03
N ASP A 211 -3.83 9.50 8.28
CA ASP A 211 -4.97 10.35 8.65
C ASP A 211 -6.04 10.38 7.52
N GLU A 212 -5.61 10.48 6.25
CA GLU A 212 -6.56 10.43 5.12
C GLU A 212 -7.15 9.02 4.93
N GLU A 213 -6.38 7.96 5.20
CA GLU A 213 -6.90 6.58 5.20
C GLU A 213 -8.00 6.40 6.26
N MET A 214 -7.80 6.90 7.48
CA MET A 214 -8.82 6.89 8.53
C MET A 214 -10.05 7.71 8.11
N SER A 215 -9.84 8.87 7.49
CA SER A 215 -10.96 9.69 6.99
C SER A 215 -11.78 8.97 5.92
N MET A 216 -11.13 8.21 5.04
CA MET A 216 -11.82 7.39 4.03
C MET A 216 -12.65 6.27 4.67
N LEU A 217 -12.12 5.59 5.70
CA LEU A 217 -12.86 4.56 6.44
C LEU A 217 -14.12 5.11 7.15
N GLY A 218 -14.10 6.38 7.56
CA GLY A 218 -15.26 7.06 8.14
C GLY A 218 -16.47 7.07 7.20
N GLU A 219 -16.26 7.31 5.89
CA GLU A 219 -17.34 7.35 4.89
C GLU A 219 -18.04 5.99 4.70
N ILE A 220 -17.32 4.88 4.91
CA ILE A 220 -17.84 3.52 4.75
C ILE A 220 -18.97 3.23 5.73
N THR A 221 -18.95 3.85 6.92
CA THR A 221 -19.99 3.65 7.95
C THR A 221 -21.39 4.00 7.45
N HIS A 222 -21.51 4.98 6.55
CA HIS A 222 -22.80 5.41 5.98
C HIS A 222 -23.40 4.39 4.99
N LEU A 223 -22.62 3.43 4.49
CA LEU A 223 -23.11 2.41 3.57
C LEU A 223 -24.02 1.39 4.27
N GLN A 224 -23.88 1.20 5.58
CA GLN A 224 -24.68 0.24 6.35
C GLN A 224 -26.16 0.60 6.29
N THR A 225 -26.52 1.84 6.61
CA THR A 225 -27.91 2.32 6.55
C THR A 225 -28.51 2.19 5.15
N LEU A 226 -27.77 2.56 4.11
CA LEU A 226 -28.25 2.45 2.73
C LEU A 226 -28.41 1.00 2.26
N THR A 227 -27.60 0.10 2.79
CA THR A 227 -27.71 -1.34 2.52
C THR A 227 -28.99 -1.90 3.14
N ASP A 228 -29.30 -1.51 4.37
CA ASP A 228 -30.51 -1.96 5.06
C ASP A 228 -31.78 -1.37 4.42
N ASP A 229 -31.75 -0.10 3.99
CA ASP A 229 -32.80 0.50 3.15
C ASP A 229 -33.06 -0.33 1.89
N LEU A 230 -32.00 -0.68 1.15
CA LEU A 230 -32.11 -1.46 -0.09
C LEU A 230 -32.64 -2.88 0.18
N LYS A 231 -32.19 -3.54 1.25
CA LYS A 231 -32.75 -4.84 1.65
C LYS A 231 -34.25 -4.74 1.89
N ALA A 232 -34.69 -3.74 2.65
CA ALA A 232 -36.11 -3.55 2.95
C ALA A 232 -36.94 -3.30 1.68
N LEU A 233 -36.45 -2.46 0.77
CA LEU A 233 -37.13 -2.13 -0.50
C LEU A 233 -37.18 -3.29 -1.49
N THR A 234 -36.31 -4.30 -1.32
CA THR A 234 -36.20 -5.46 -2.23
C THR A 234 -36.74 -6.76 -1.61
N MET A 235 -37.44 -6.67 -0.47
CA MET A 235 -38.12 -7.81 0.14
C MET A 235 -39.23 -8.36 -0.77
N ASP A 236 -39.33 -9.70 -0.83
CA ASP A 236 -40.35 -10.45 -1.60
C ASP A 236 -40.52 -9.97 -3.06
N PRO A 237 -39.51 -10.15 -3.93
CA PRO A 237 -39.52 -9.61 -5.29
C PRO A 237 -40.64 -10.15 -6.20
N HIS A 238 -41.30 -11.24 -5.78
CA HIS A 238 -42.43 -11.84 -6.50
C HIS A 238 -43.80 -11.36 -6.01
N LYS A 239 -43.83 -10.42 -5.06
CA LYS A 239 -45.04 -9.81 -4.53
C LYS A 239 -45.05 -8.33 -4.85
N LEU A 240 -46.19 -7.84 -5.33
CA LEU A 240 -46.33 -6.43 -5.67
C LEU A 240 -46.44 -5.60 -4.36
N PRO A 241 -45.60 -4.57 -4.16
CA PRO A 241 -45.69 -3.73 -2.97
C PRO A 241 -46.88 -2.77 -3.05
N ALA A 242 -47.35 -2.28 -1.90
CA ALA A 242 -48.51 -1.38 -1.82
C ALA A 242 -48.35 -0.11 -2.68
N SER A 243 -47.14 0.44 -2.78
CA SER A 243 -46.85 1.60 -3.65
C SER A 243 -47.05 1.30 -5.13
N SER A 244 -46.82 0.05 -5.56
CA SER A 244 -47.09 -0.39 -6.93
C SER A 244 -48.57 -0.75 -7.16
N GLU A 245 -49.26 -1.31 -6.15
CA GLU A 245 -50.71 -1.54 -6.21
C GLU A 245 -51.48 -0.21 -6.37
N GLN A 246 -51.04 0.85 -5.67
CA GLN A 246 -51.64 2.17 -5.79
C GLN A 246 -51.60 2.71 -7.23
N VAL A 247 -50.52 2.45 -7.97
CA VAL A 247 -50.43 2.84 -9.40
C VAL A 247 -51.52 2.18 -10.24
N ILE A 248 -51.89 0.93 -9.94
CA ILE A 248 -52.96 0.21 -10.64
C ILE A 248 -54.32 0.82 -10.28
N VAL A 249 -54.53 1.16 -9.01
CA VAL A 249 -55.77 1.79 -8.53
C VAL A 249 -55.95 3.17 -9.16
N ASP A 250 -54.91 4.00 -9.17
CA ASP A 250 -54.95 5.35 -9.74
C ASP A 250 -55.23 5.35 -11.25
N LEU A 251 -54.78 4.31 -11.96
CA LEU A 251 -55.06 4.13 -13.38
C LEU A 251 -56.55 3.86 -13.65
N LYS A 252 -57.25 3.16 -12.75
CA LYS A 252 -58.70 2.88 -12.89
C LYS A 252 -59.56 4.14 -12.74
N GLY A 253 -59.05 5.20 -12.09
CA GLY A 253 -59.72 6.49 -11.93
C GLY A 253 -59.42 7.50 -13.05
N SER A 254 -58.58 7.14 -14.02
CA SER A 254 -58.09 8.05 -15.06
C SER A 254 -58.66 7.69 -16.44
N GLU A 255 -59.23 8.66 -17.18
CA GLU A 255 -59.63 8.49 -18.59
C GLU A 255 -58.39 8.48 -19.52
N CYS A 256 -57.53 7.48 -19.38
CA CYS A 256 -56.32 7.37 -20.18
C CYS A 256 -56.60 6.59 -21.47
N THR A 257 -56.75 7.30 -22.59
CA THR A 257 -56.90 6.70 -23.93
C THR A 257 -55.55 6.18 -24.42
N TRP A 258 -55.27 4.90 -24.21
CA TRP A 258 -54.08 4.24 -24.76
C TRP A 258 -54.33 3.87 -26.24
N SER A 259 -53.74 4.63 -27.17
CA SER A 259 -53.73 4.23 -28.58
C SER A 259 -52.63 3.20 -28.82
N TYR A 260 -52.99 1.92 -28.88
CA TYR A 260 -52.07 0.89 -29.37
C TYR A 260 -51.97 1.05 -30.89
N GLN A 261 -50.80 1.44 -31.40
CA GLN A 261 -50.52 1.36 -32.83
C GLN A 261 -50.54 -0.11 -33.24
N THR A 262 -51.66 -0.56 -33.80
CA THR A 262 -51.67 -1.80 -34.60
C THR A 262 -50.72 -1.60 -35.78
N PRO A 263 -49.80 -2.55 -36.06
CA PRO A 263 -48.95 -2.49 -37.24
C PRO A 263 -49.80 -2.21 -38.49
N PRO A 264 -49.38 -1.34 -39.41
CA PRO A 264 -50.15 -1.08 -40.62
C PRO A 264 -50.38 -2.40 -41.36
N SER A 265 -51.63 -2.65 -41.76
CA SER A 265 -51.97 -3.82 -42.55
C SER A 265 -51.11 -3.85 -43.82
N SER A 266 -50.51 -5.00 -44.12
CA SER A 266 -49.74 -5.19 -45.34
C SER A 266 -50.59 -4.77 -46.57
N PRO A 267 -50.00 -4.10 -47.57
CA PRO A 267 -50.75 -3.61 -48.72
C PRO A 267 -51.42 -4.80 -49.41
N SER A 268 -52.75 -4.81 -49.40
CA SER A 268 -53.54 -5.75 -50.19
C SER A 268 -53.32 -5.43 -51.66
N THR A 269 -52.62 -6.30 -52.38
CA THR A 269 -52.57 -6.25 -53.84
C THR A 269 -53.98 -6.50 -54.37
N THR A 270 -54.65 -5.44 -54.82
CA THR A 270 -55.82 -5.53 -55.68
C THR A 270 -55.44 -6.33 -56.94
N VAL A 271 -55.80 -7.61 -56.96
CA VAL A 271 -56.41 -8.36 -58.06
C VAL A 271 -56.55 -9.81 -57.56
N SER A 272 -57.74 -10.20 -57.12
CA SER A 272 -58.36 -11.47 -57.53
C SER A 272 -59.76 -11.61 -56.93
N ARG A 273 -60.69 -11.96 -57.81
CA ARG A 273 -62.12 -12.06 -57.59
C ARG A 273 -62.46 -13.36 -56.85
N LYS A 274 -63.62 -13.31 -56.16
CA LYS A 274 -64.58 -14.41 -55.90
C LYS A 274 -64.58 -15.03 -54.49
N SER A 275 -65.61 -14.64 -53.74
CA SER A 275 -66.40 -15.38 -52.72
C SER A 275 -65.63 -16.09 -51.58
N SER A 276 -65.99 -15.90 -50.31
CA SER A 276 -67.29 -16.31 -49.77
C SER A 276 -67.44 -15.85 -48.31
N MET A 277 -68.69 -15.68 -47.92
CA MET A 277 -69.15 -15.45 -46.54
C MET A 277 -68.75 -16.61 -45.63
N CYS A 278 -68.27 -16.32 -44.42
CA CYS A 278 -68.67 -17.01 -43.21
C CYS A 278 -68.24 -16.21 -41.98
N SER A 279 -69.22 -15.65 -41.28
CA SER A 279 -69.17 -15.26 -39.89
C SER A 279 -69.14 -16.50 -39.00
N SER A 280 -68.24 -16.59 -38.00
CA SER A 280 -68.56 -17.23 -36.71
C SER A 280 -67.55 -16.90 -35.61
N LEU A 281 -68.10 -16.93 -34.40
CA LEU A 281 -67.58 -16.53 -33.09
C LEU A 281 -66.65 -17.58 -32.47
N ASN A 282 -65.88 -17.12 -31.46
CA ASN A 282 -65.38 -17.80 -30.25
C ASN A 282 -65.46 -19.33 -30.16
N SER A 283 -64.32 -19.96 -29.82
CA SER A 283 -64.27 -20.99 -28.77
C SER A 283 -62.85 -21.22 -28.22
N VAL A 284 -62.85 -21.54 -26.93
CA VAL A 284 -61.71 -21.83 -26.04
C VAL A 284 -61.40 -23.35 -26.02
N ASN A 285 -60.15 -23.68 -25.69
CA ASN A 285 -59.61 -24.96 -25.14
C ASN A 285 -59.94 -26.31 -25.82
N SER A 286 -58.92 -27.06 -26.27
CA SER A 286 -58.38 -28.26 -25.59
C SER A 286 -57.39 -29.09 -26.45
N SER A 287 -56.28 -29.46 -25.78
CA SER A 287 -55.35 -30.61 -25.81
C SER A 287 -55.14 -31.57 -27.00
N ASP A 288 -53.83 -31.85 -27.18
CA ASP A 288 -53.12 -33.11 -27.50
C ASP A 288 -53.39 -33.91 -28.79
N SER A 289 -52.32 -34.12 -29.59
CA SER A 289 -51.86 -35.45 -30.03
C SER A 289 -50.51 -35.41 -30.79
N ARG A 290 -49.83 -36.56 -30.73
CA ARG A 290 -48.41 -36.82 -30.97
C ARG A 290 -48.04 -37.02 -32.45
N SER A 291 -46.75 -36.77 -32.76
CA SER A 291 -45.86 -37.54 -33.64
C SER A 291 -45.41 -36.94 -35.00
N SER A 292 -44.07 -36.88 -35.11
CA SER A 292 -43.20 -37.09 -36.29
C SER A 292 -43.02 -35.96 -37.31
N GLY A 293 -41.78 -35.47 -37.44
CA GLY A 293 -41.29 -34.90 -38.69
C GLY A 293 -40.24 -33.78 -38.58
N SER A 294 -38.97 -34.21 -38.50
CA SER A 294 -37.83 -33.66 -39.25
C SER A 294 -37.24 -32.24 -39.01
N HIS A 295 -35.90 -32.30 -38.81
CA HIS A 295 -34.85 -31.34 -39.15
C HIS A 295 -34.60 -30.11 -38.27
N CYS A 296 -33.63 -30.31 -37.37
CA CYS A 296 -32.86 -29.32 -36.63
C CYS A 296 -31.69 -28.78 -37.48
N HIS A 297 -31.51 -27.45 -37.49
CA HIS A 297 -30.22 -26.79 -37.75
C HIS A 297 -30.06 -25.55 -36.84
N SER A 298 -29.10 -25.64 -35.92
CA SER A 298 -28.48 -24.50 -35.23
C SER A 298 -27.14 -24.19 -35.90
N PRO A 299 -26.72 -22.92 -36.04
CA PRO A 299 -25.34 -22.62 -36.40
C PRO A 299 -24.53 -22.32 -35.14
N THR A 300 -23.49 -23.11 -34.89
CA THR A 300 -22.35 -22.68 -34.05
C THR A 300 -21.08 -22.75 -34.88
N SER A 301 -20.34 -21.66 -34.84
CA SER A 301 -19.13 -21.38 -35.61
C SER A 301 -17.90 -21.97 -34.92
N HIS A 302 -17.18 -22.86 -35.61
CA HIS A 302 -15.82 -23.23 -35.26
C HIS A 302 -14.87 -22.92 -36.42
N PHE A 303 -13.98 -21.95 -36.19
CA PHE A 303 -12.77 -21.77 -36.98
C PHE A 303 -11.71 -22.80 -36.57
N ARG A 304 -11.21 -23.58 -37.54
CA ARG A 304 -9.87 -24.17 -37.47
C ARG A 304 -9.19 -24.09 -38.84
N TYR A 305 -7.96 -23.60 -38.80
CA TYR A 305 -7.01 -23.47 -39.90
C TYR A 305 -6.26 -24.80 -40.13
N ARG A 306 -5.85 -25.09 -41.38
CA ARG A 306 -4.71 -25.98 -41.68
C ARG A 306 -3.99 -25.51 -42.96
N ALA A 307 -2.66 -25.36 -42.86
CA ALA A 307 -1.67 -25.06 -43.91
C ALA A 307 -1.46 -26.24 -44.88
N SER A 308 -0.81 -26.21 -46.06
CA SER A 308 0.34 -25.47 -46.65
C SER A 308 0.22 -25.55 -48.20
N SER A 309 0.91 -24.85 -49.11
CA SER A 309 2.36 -24.70 -49.34
C SER A 309 2.64 -23.84 -50.61
N SER A 310 3.68 -22.98 -50.64
CA SER A 310 4.77 -22.95 -51.66
C SER A 310 5.70 -21.70 -51.57
N SER A 311 7.02 -21.99 -51.48
CA SER A 311 8.17 -21.33 -52.14
C SER A 311 8.75 -19.98 -51.66
N SER A 312 9.92 -20.05 -50.96
CA SER A 312 11.26 -19.60 -51.43
C SER A 312 12.14 -18.80 -50.44
N SER A 313 13.31 -19.39 -50.12
CA SER A 313 14.66 -18.80 -49.86
C SER A 313 14.85 -17.75 -48.75
N SER A 314 15.82 -17.76 -47.82
CA SER A 314 17.14 -18.41 -47.76
C SER A 314 17.79 -18.30 -46.35
N VAL A 315 18.71 -19.25 -46.08
CA VAL A 315 19.85 -19.29 -45.13
C VAL A 315 19.63 -19.66 -43.63
N LEU A 316 20.31 -20.77 -43.26
CA LEU A 316 20.49 -21.55 -42.01
C LEU A 316 21.74 -21.09 -41.20
N PRO A 317 22.21 -21.77 -40.12
CA PRO A 317 21.60 -22.61 -39.06
C PRO A 317 22.05 -22.12 -37.63
N GLN A 318 21.69 -22.63 -36.45
CA GLN A 318 21.73 -24.02 -35.96
C GLN A 318 21.26 -24.14 -34.49
N GLN A 319 20.76 -25.34 -34.15
CA GLN A 319 20.64 -26.00 -32.83
C GLN A 319 19.30 -25.92 -32.04
N THR A 320 18.65 -27.08 -31.99
CA THR A 320 17.56 -27.55 -31.11
C THR A 320 18.12 -28.65 -30.17
N PRO A 321 17.33 -29.30 -29.29
CA PRO A 321 16.43 -28.76 -28.25
C PRO A 321 16.55 -29.56 -26.91
N ALA A 322 15.96 -29.08 -25.80
CA ALA A 322 15.46 -29.96 -24.73
C ALA A 322 14.40 -29.28 -23.85
N ARG A 323 13.51 -30.13 -23.32
CA ARG A 323 12.16 -29.88 -22.78
C ARG A 323 12.11 -29.22 -21.40
N LEU A 324 11.00 -28.51 -21.17
CA LEU A 324 10.48 -28.11 -19.87
C LEU A 324 9.88 -29.32 -19.12
N SER A 325 10.17 -29.43 -17.83
CA SER A 325 9.43 -30.27 -16.90
C SER A 325 9.06 -29.47 -15.64
N SER A 326 7.83 -29.74 -15.25
CA SER A 326 7.03 -29.25 -14.13
C SER A 326 7.62 -29.59 -12.75
N VAL A 327 7.56 -28.65 -11.80
CA VAL A 327 7.78 -28.93 -10.37
C VAL A 327 6.56 -28.51 -9.56
N SER A 328 6.06 -29.52 -8.86
CA SER A 328 4.96 -29.57 -7.90
C SER A 328 5.30 -28.84 -6.61
N SER A 329 4.27 -28.23 -6.01
CA SER A 329 4.24 -27.62 -4.68
C SER A 329 4.53 -28.62 -3.55
N HIS A 330 5.36 -28.21 -2.58
CA HIS A 330 5.38 -28.78 -1.23
C HIS A 330 5.11 -27.68 -0.21
N ASP A 331 4.13 -28.01 0.63
CA ASP A 331 3.44 -27.20 1.63
C ASP A 331 4.10 -27.30 3.01
N SER A 332 4.14 -26.16 3.70
CA SER A 332 4.18 -25.91 5.15
C SER A 332 5.08 -26.74 6.08
N GLY A 333 6.24 -26.16 6.42
CA GLY A 333 6.98 -26.46 7.65
C GLY A 333 6.63 -25.45 8.75
N PHE A 334 5.70 -25.79 9.64
CA PHE A 334 5.44 -25.06 10.89
C PHE A 334 6.08 -25.85 12.04
N MET A 335 7.14 -25.31 12.65
CA MET A 335 7.66 -25.80 13.93
C MET A 335 7.28 -24.79 15.01
N SER A 336 6.29 -25.15 15.84
CA SER A 336 6.04 -24.43 17.10
C SER A 336 7.07 -24.89 18.12
N GLN A 337 7.87 -23.95 18.63
CA GLN A 337 8.68 -24.16 19.83
C GLN A 337 7.83 -23.84 21.06
N ASP A 338 7.89 -24.75 22.03
CA ASP A 338 7.28 -24.65 23.35
C ASP A 338 7.72 -23.39 24.10
N ALA A 339 6.75 -22.56 24.47
CA ALA A 339 6.95 -21.49 25.45
C ALA A 339 6.50 -22.00 26.83
N PHE A 340 7.48 -22.19 27.72
CA PHE A 340 7.27 -22.46 29.15
C PHE A 340 6.37 -21.39 29.78
N GLN A 341 5.20 -21.80 30.28
CA GLN A 341 4.35 -20.96 31.12
C GLN A 341 4.98 -20.81 32.51
N SER A 342 5.64 -19.68 32.76
CA SER A 342 6.01 -19.27 34.12
C SER A 342 4.82 -18.59 34.80
N LYS A 343 4.28 -19.23 35.84
CA LYS A 343 3.33 -18.63 36.78
C LYS A 343 4.02 -17.57 37.64
N SER A 344 3.43 -16.38 37.78
CA SER A 344 3.49 -15.61 39.03
C SER A 344 2.30 -14.64 39.15
N PRO A 345 1.70 -14.48 40.35
CA PRO A 345 0.54 -13.63 40.57
C PRO A 345 0.92 -12.29 41.24
N SER A 346 0.15 -11.22 40.99
CA SER A 346 -0.02 -10.13 41.97
C SER A 346 -1.31 -9.34 41.72
N PRO A 347 -2.08 -9.03 42.79
CA PRO A 347 -3.37 -8.36 42.72
C PRO A 347 -3.27 -6.84 42.92
N MET A 348 -4.21 -6.10 42.30
CA MET A 348 -4.46 -4.68 42.54
C MET A 348 -5.22 -4.46 43.86
N PRO A 349 -5.00 -3.36 44.60
CA PRO A 349 -5.84 -2.96 45.73
C PRO A 349 -7.06 -2.13 45.27
N PRO A 350 -8.18 -2.12 46.02
CA PRO A 350 -9.33 -1.27 45.73
C PRO A 350 -9.17 0.15 46.28
N GLU A 351 -9.60 1.15 45.51
CA GLU A 351 -9.89 2.50 46.00
C GLU A 351 -11.18 2.46 46.85
N ASN A 352 -11.08 2.93 48.10
CA ASN A 352 -12.26 3.20 48.93
C ASN A 352 -12.82 4.59 48.60
N LEU A 353 -14.10 4.60 48.23
CA LEU A 353 -15.01 5.72 48.44
C LEU A 353 -15.48 5.72 49.90
N GLN A 354 -15.67 6.94 50.43
CA GLN A 354 -16.20 7.35 51.75
C GLN A 354 -15.25 7.38 52.95
#